data_AF-G8LVX5-F1
#
_entry.id   AF-G8LVX5-F1
#
_cell.length_a   1.000
_cell.length_b   1.000
_cell.length_c   1.000
_cell.angle_alpha   90.00
_cell.angle_beta   90.00
_cell.angle_gamma   90.00
#
_symmetry.space_group_name_H-M   'P 1'
#
loop_
_entity.id
_entity.type
_entity.pdbx_description
1 polymer ?
#
loop_
_entity_poly.entity_id
_entity_poly.type
_entity_poly.pdbx_seq_one_letter_code
_entity_poly.pdbx_strand_id
1 'polypeptide(L)'
;MLGLSQDILLDDTAFNTASSEMKALKTRTEALKTKLKVMYRELTTALDTPAGRQVEITAEEVLIKPIEDLLLVIEHVSDTLNEIIGTGYYKDIFIKFEQLNQDIKFD
;
A
#
# COMPACT_ATOMS: atom_id res chain seq x y z
N MET A 1 -28.07 -2.33 31.22
CA MET A 1 -26.69 -2.12 30.73
C MET A 1 -26.51 -2.90 29.45
N LEU A 2 -26.73 -2.27 28.30
CA LEU A 2 -26.32 -2.81 26.99
C LEU A 2 -25.06 -2.02 26.59
N GLY A 3 -23.93 -2.35 27.20
CA GLY A 3 -22.64 -1.94 26.66
C GLY A 3 -22.37 -2.80 25.44
N LEU A 4 -22.13 -2.20 24.28
CA LEU A 4 -21.48 -2.92 23.19
C LEU A 4 -20.10 -3.35 23.71
N SER A 5 -19.76 -4.63 23.60
CA SER A 5 -18.60 -5.22 24.25
C SER A 5 -17.25 -4.84 23.63
N GLN A 6 -17.19 -3.76 22.85
CA GLN A 6 -15.98 -3.28 22.18
C GLN A 6 -16.16 -1.82 21.77
N ASP A 7 -15.40 -0.92 22.41
CA ASP A 7 -15.15 0.42 21.90
C ASP A 7 -14.38 0.29 20.58
N ILE A 8 -14.89 0.89 19.50
CA ILE A 8 -14.15 0.95 18.23
C ILE A 8 -13.14 2.08 18.36
N LEU A 9 -11.96 1.75 18.88
CA LEU A 9 -10.83 2.66 19.00
C LEU A 9 -10.03 2.65 17.69
N LEU A 10 -9.97 3.80 17.01
CA LEU A 10 -9.02 4.02 15.93
C LEU A 10 -7.64 4.32 16.52
N ASP A 11 -6.67 3.44 16.30
CA ASP A 11 -5.27 3.69 16.67
C ASP A 11 -4.60 4.55 15.59
N ASP A 12 -4.67 5.87 15.77
CA ASP A 12 -4.04 6.86 14.89
C ASP A 12 -2.53 6.62 14.72
N THR A 13 -1.85 6.09 15.75
CA THR A 13 -0.40 5.83 15.69
C THR A 13 -0.11 4.63 14.80
N ALA A 14 -0.88 3.56 14.93
CA ALA A 14 -0.76 2.39 14.07
C ALA A 14 -1.06 2.75 12.60
N PHE A 15 -2.10 3.54 12.35
CA PHE A 15 -2.45 4.00 10.99
C PHE A 15 -1.35 4.86 10.36
N ASN A 16 -0.82 5.85 11.10
CA ASN A 16 0.26 6.71 10.62
C ASN A 16 1.54 5.90 10.35
N THR A 17 1.86 4.94 11.21
CA THR A 17 2.99 4.02 11.02
C THR A 17 2.81 3.21 9.74
N ALA A 18 1.64 2.57 9.56
CA ALA A 18 1.34 1.77 8.38
C ALA A 18 1.42 2.59 7.08
N SER A 19 0.91 3.82 7.08
CA SER A 19 1.01 4.73 5.92
C SER A 19 2.47 5.06 5.57
N SER A 20 3.26 5.41 6.58
CA SER A 20 4.70 5.69 6.43
C SER A 20 5.47 4.48 5.89
N GLU A 21 5.20 3.30 6.43
CA GLU A 21 5.82 2.05 6.00
C GLU A 21 5.43 1.67 4.56
N MET A 22 4.18 1.85 4.16
CA MET A 22 3.74 1.61 2.78
C MET A 22 4.41 2.57 1.80
N LYS A 23 4.56 3.84 2.17
CA LYS A 23 5.32 4.80 1.36
C LYS A 23 6.78 4.39 1.21
N ALA A 24 7.42 3.95 2.28
CA ALA A 24 8.79 3.45 2.22
C ALA A 24 8.91 2.17 1.37
N LEU A 25 7.93 1.27 1.48
CA LEU A 25 7.86 0.04 0.68
C LEU A 25 7.68 0.36 -0.81
N LYS A 26 6.87 1.37 -1.16
CA LYS A 26 6.72 1.87 -2.53
C LYS A 26 8.07 2.27 -3.11
N THR A 27 8.79 3.15 -2.42
CA THR A 27 10.12 3.63 -2.86
C THR A 27 11.12 2.49 -3.04
N ARG A 28 11.14 1.52 -2.12
CA ARG A 28 12.02 0.34 -2.23
C ARG A 28 11.66 -0.53 -3.43
N THR A 29 10.38 -0.71 -3.71
CA THR A 29 9.88 -1.51 -4.83
C THR A 29 10.18 -0.85 -6.18
N GLU A 30 10.03 0.48 -6.29
CA GLU A 30 10.43 1.25 -7.47
C GLU A 30 11.94 1.13 -7.74
N ALA A 31 12.76 1.22 -6.69
CA ALA A 31 14.20 1.05 -6.80
C ALA A 31 14.57 -0.37 -7.25
N LEU A 32 13.90 -1.41 -6.71
CA LEU A 32 14.10 -2.79 -7.12
C LEU A 32 13.75 -2.99 -8.60
N LYS A 33 12.58 -2.49 -9.04
CA LYS A 33 12.15 -2.53 -10.43
C LYS A 33 13.21 -1.93 -11.36
N THR A 34 13.72 -0.75 -10.99
CA THR A 34 14.73 -0.05 -11.78
C THR A 34 16.03 -0.85 -11.88
N LYS A 35 16.51 -1.40 -10.75
CA LYS A 35 17.71 -2.24 -10.73
C LYS A 35 17.57 -3.49 -11.61
N LEU A 36 16.42 -4.16 -11.55
CA LEU A 36 16.16 -5.34 -12.36
C LEU A 36 16.11 -4.99 -13.86
N LYS A 37 15.43 -3.90 -14.24
CA LYS A 37 15.41 -3.44 -15.64
C LYS A 37 16.83 -3.18 -16.17
N VAL A 38 17.68 -2.54 -15.37
CA VAL A 38 19.09 -2.31 -15.74
C VAL A 38 19.85 -3.62 -15.87
N MET A 39 19.75 -4.52 -14.90
CA MET A 39 20.42 -5.82 -14.92
C MET A 39 20.05 -6.64 -16.16
N TYR A 40 18.77 -6.72 -16.51
CA TYR A 40 18.35 -7.46 -17.70
C TYR A 40 18.89 -6.84 -18.98
N ARG A 41 18.88 -5.51 -19.10
CA ARG A 41 19.48 -4.82 -20.24
C ARG A 41 20.98 -5.07 -20.35
N GLU A 42 21.70 -5.07 -19.23
CA GLU A 42 23.14 -5.39 -19.22
C GLU A 42 23.40 -6.83 -19.64
N LEU A 43 22.61 -7.79 -19.14
CA LEU A 43 22.68 -9.19 -19.55
C LEU A 43 22.43 -9.38 -21.04
N THR A 44 21.42 -8.71 -21.59
CA THR A 44 21.05 -8.85 -23.01
C THR A 44 22.09 -8.20 -23.92
N THR A 45 22.68 -7.08 -23.48
CA THR A 45 23.80 -6.44 -24.17
C THR A 45 25.06 -7.31 -24.15
N ALA A 46 25.38 -7.94 -23.01
CA ALA A 46 26.52 -8.84 -22.90
C ALA A 46 26.32 -10.13 -23.73
N LEU A 47 25.07 -10.55 -23.91
CA LEU A 47 24.67 -11.73 -24.67
C LEU A 47 24.02 -11.33 -25.99
N ASP A 48 24.68 -10.52 -26.84
CA ASP A 48 24.15 -10.09 -28.15
C ASP A 48 23.98 -11.25 -29.13
N THR A 49 22.90 -11.99 -28.90
CA THR A 49 22.54 -13.26 -29.51
C THR A 49 21.00 -13.33 -29.50
N PRO A 50 20.41 -14.19 -30.33
CA PRO A 50 18.96 -14.45 -30.27
C PRO A 50 18.48 -14.90 -28.88
N ALA A 51 19.31 -15.65 -28.14
CA ALA A 51 19.00 -16.07 -26.78
C ALA A 51 18.97 -14.89 -25.79
N GLY A 52 19.92 -13.94 -25.91
CA GLY A 52 19.90 -12.71 -25.12
C GLY A 52 18.66 -11.88 -25.38
N ARG A 53 18.22 -11.72 -26.64
CA ARG A 53 16.95 -11.03 -26.95
C ARG A 53 15.73 -11.72 -26.32
N GLN A 54 15.71 -13.05 -26.24
CA GLN A 54 14.63 -13.77 -25.57
C GLN A 54 14.61 -13.55 -24.05
N VAL A 55 15.79 -13.38 -23.43
CA VAL A 55 15.90 -13.02 -22.02
C VAL A 55 15.32 -11.62 -21.75
N GLU A 56 15.52 -10.66 -22.66
CA GLU A 56 14.94 -9.32 -22.55
C GLU A 56 13.41 -9.36 -22.51
N ILE A 57 12.81 -10.04 -23.49
CA ILE A 57 11.35 -10.20 -23.61
C ILE A 57 10.79 -10.90 -22.38
N THR A 58 11.41 -12.00 -21.95
CA THR A 58 10.95 -12.77 -20.79
C THR A 58 11.07 -11.96 -19.50
N ALA A 59 12.14 -11.18 -19.35
CA ALA A 59 12.32 -10.32 -18.20
C ALA A 59 11.23 -9.25 -18.11
N GLU A 60 10.90 -8.60 -19.22
CA GLU A 60 9.85 -7.58 -19.27
C GLU A 60 8.46 -8.18 -18.96
N GLU A 61 8.10 -9.28 -19.62
CA GLU A 61 6.74 -9.83 -19.53
C GLU A 61 6.48 -10.64 -18.24
N VAL A 62 7.47 -11.40 -17.76
CA VAL A 62 7.29 -12.39 -16.70
C VAL A 62 7.83 -11.90 -15.36
N LEU A 63 8.92 -11.13 -15.36
CA LEU A 63 9.66 -10.82 -14.13
C LEU A 63 9.44 -9.40 -13.64
N ILE A 64 9.34 -8.42 -14.54
CA ILE A 64 9.07 -7.03 -14.20
C ILE A 64 7.59 -6.77 -13.93
N LYS A 65 6.70 -7.34 -14.75
CA LYS A 65 5.25 -7.10 -14.63
C LYS A 65 4.69 -7.40 -13.22
N PRO A 66 5.01 -8.52 -12.55
CA PRO A 66 4.54 -8.76 -11.19
C PRO A 66 4.99 -7.70 -10.18
N ILE A 67 6.15 -7.07 -10.40
CA ILE A 67 6.65 -5.99 -9.55
C ILE A 67 5.88 -4.70 -9.79
N GLU A 68 5.49 -4.43 -11.04
CA GLU A 68 4.61 -3.32 -11.40
C GLU A 68 3.21 -3.51 -10.82
N ASP A 69 2.65 -4.72 -10.89
CA ASP A 69 1.36 -5.06 -10.28
C ASP A 69 1.41 -4.91 -8.75
N LEU A 70 2.48 -5.38 -8.10
CA LEU A 70 2.68 -5.20 -6.66
C LEU A 70 2.79 -3.71 -6.29
N LEU A 71 3.47 -2.91 -7.12
CA LEU A 71 3.60 -1.48 -6.89
C LEU A 71 2.24 -0.77 -6.90
N LEU A 72 1.34 -1.16 -7.81
CA LEU A 72 -0.03 -0.64 -7.85
C LEU A 72 -0.81 -0.96 -6.57
N VAL A 73 -0.65 -2.19 -6.05
CA VAL A 73 -1.29 -2.58 -4.77
C VAL A 73 -0.75 -1.75 -3.61
N ILE A 74 0.58 -1.58 -3.52
CA ILE A 74 1.22 -0.77 -2.47
C ILE A 74 0.74 0.68 -2.54
N GLU A 75 0.68 1.25 -3.74
CA GLU A 75 0.18 2.60 -3.97
C GLU A 75 -1.29 2.74 -3.54
N HIS A 76 -2.16 1.83 -3.96
CA HIS A 76 -3.57 1.86 -3.60
C HIS A 76 -3.80 1.77 -2.08
N VAL A 77 -3.07 0.88 -1.40
CA VAL A 77 -3.14 0.76 0.07
C VAL A 77 -2.61 2.02 0.74
N SER A 78 -1.49 2.58 0.25
CA SER A 78 -0.91 3.81 0.79
C SER A 78 -1.86 5.01 0.63
N ASP A 79 -2.52 5.15 -0.52
CA ASP A 79 -3.45 6.24 -0.80
C ASP A 79 -4.70 6.11 0.06
N THR A 80 -5.22 4.90 0.22
CA THR A 80 -6.35 4.61 1.11
C THR A 80 -6.02 4.99 2.56
N LEU A 81 -4.84 4.61 3.05
CA LEU A 81 -4.40 4.98 4.40
C LEU A 81 -4.27 6.50 4.57
N ASN A 82 -3.72 7.20 3.57
CA ASN A 82 -3.62 8.65 3.58
C ASN A 82 -4.98 9.34 3.55
N GLU A 83 -5.95 8.80 2.80
CA GLU A 83 -7.32 9.31 2.77
C GLU A 83 -7.99 9.15 4.14
N ILE A 84 -7.85 7.98 4.78
CA ILE A 84 -8.38 7.73 6.13
C ILE A 84 -7.81 8.75 7.14
N ILE A 85 -6.49 8.99 7.09
CA ILE A 85 -5.82 9.94 7.98
C ILE A 85 -6.23 11.39 7.66
N GLY A 86 -6.20 11.79 6.39
CA GLY A 86 -6.36 13.18 5.96
C GLY A 86 -7.80 13.68 5.95
N THR A 87 -8.78 12.80 5.75
CA THR A 87 -10.20 13.20 5.70
C THR A 87 -10.82 13.33 7.09
N GLY A 88 -10.23 12.74 8.14
CA GLY A 88 -10.87 12.61 9.45
C GLY A 88 -12.21 11.86 9.39
N TYR A 89 -12.56 11.25 8.24
CA TYR A 89 -13.91 10.76 7.95
C TYR A 89 -14.34 9.68 8.93
N TYR A 90 -13.41 8.79 9.29
CA TYR A 90 -13.65 7.77 10.30
C TYR A 90 -13.71 8.37 11.71
N LYS A 91 -12.84 9.34 12.03
CA LYS A 91 -12.84 10.03 13.32
C LYS A 91 -14.18 10.74 13.59
N ASP A 92 -14.72 11.43 12.60
CA ASP A 92 -16.01 12.12 12.73
C ASP A 92 -17.19 11.16 12.85
N ILE A 93 -17.15 10.01 12.17
CA ILE A 93 -18.15 8.95 12.33
C ILE A 93 -18.10 8.38 13.75
N PHE A 94 -16.90 8.12 14.29
CA PHE A 94 -16.74 7.61 15.65
C PHE A 94 -17.18 8.62 16.71
N ILE A 95 -16.82 9.90 16.56
CA ILE A 95 -17.28 10.97 17.46
C ILE A 95 -18.81 11.08 17.45
N LYS A 96 -19.45 11.08 16.26
CA LYS A 96 -20.92 11.13 16.16
C LYS A 96 -21.58 9.89 16.78
N PHE A 97 -20.98 8.72 16.63
CA PHE A 97 -21.48 7.48 17.22
C PHE A 97 -21.37 7.50 18.75
N GLU A 98 -20.25 7.97 19.31
CA GLU A 98 -20.10 8.17 20.76
C GLU A 98 -21.12 9.17 21.31
N GLN A 99 -21.33 10.30 20.61
CA GLN A 99 -22.36 11.29 20.97
C GLN A 99 -23.75 10.66 20.99
N LEU A 100 -24.12 9.92 19.94
CA LEU A 100 -25.39 9.17 19.88
C LEU A 100 -25.54 8.20 21.06
N ASN A 101 -24.50 7.43 21.41
CA ASN A 101 -24.57 6.51 22.54
C ASN A 101 -24.70 7.22 23.90
N GLN A 102 -24.18 8.44 24.04
CA GLN A 102 -24.38 9.26 25.24
C GLN A 102 -25.82 9.79 25.32
N ASP A 103 -26.36 10.24 24.19
CA ASP A 103 -27.71 10.81 24.09
C ASP A 103 -28.83 9.76 24.22
N ILE A 104 -28.57 8.50 23.86
CA ILE A 104 -29.54 7.39 23.95
C ILE A 104 -29.52 6.69 25.33
N LYS A 105 -28.76 7.18 26.33
CA LYS A 105 -28.90 6.68 27.71
C LYS A 105 -30.27 7.09 28.26
N PHE A 106 -31.27 6.23 28.05
CA PHE A 106 -32.56 6.29 28.74
C PHE A 106 -32.33 6.09 30.25
N ASP A 107 -32.90 7.00 31.05
CA ASP A 107 -33.00 6.88 32.52
C ASP A 107 -33.63 5.54 32.95
#